data_AF-A0A176K057-F1
#
_entry.id   AF-A0A176K057-F1
#
_cell.length_a   1.000
_cell.length_b   1.000
_cell.length_c   1.000
_cell.angle_alpha   90.00
_cell.angle_beta   90.00
_cell.angle_gamma   90.00
#
_symmetry.space_group_name_H-M   'P 1'
#
loop_
_entity.id
_entity.type
_entity.pdbx_description
1 polymer ?
#
loop_
_entity_poly.entity_id
_entity_poly.type
_entity_poly.pdbx_seq_one_letter_code
_entity_poly.pdbx_strand_id
1 'polypeptide(L)'
;MLKILKKELTSLGVLLIFVSAALLTVAAMYLVITGRDLERTPMAVMDYLFILEGMVIFGLPMGNEKYDEKNKGYHLYGMLPVKKAKIVKAKFLAFLIPGIVMAFAIWLAHFIVLKGIYPEIVLGAVCVAFSFSAFMMGILYVFIFKLEYSKMLIPTMLTYMLVLSFPIWSTIILRRVFGISENGLIGFYTSPVPFAVVLISLICLYFLYKKAVRKFLQREF
;
A
#
# COMPACT_ATOMS: atom_id res chain seq x y z
N MET A 1 -23.92 -17.94 -17.53
CA MET A 1 -23.11 -17.67 -16.31
C MET A 1 -21.73 -17.08 -16.62
N LEU A 2 -20.85 -17.78 -17.36
CA LEU A 2 -19.48 -17.31 -17.67
C LEU A 2 -19.41 -15.96 -18.42
N LYS A 3 -20.31 -15.73 -19.39
CA LYS A 3 -20.43 -14.44 -20.11
C LYS A 3 -20.82 -13.27 -19.20
N ILE A 4 -21.71 -13.52 -18.23
CA ILE A 4 -22.16 -12.51 -17.27
C ILE A 4 -21.03 -12.20 -16.28
N LEU A 5 -20.36 -13.24 -15.76
CA LEU A 5 -19.20 -13.09 -14.88
C LEU A 5 -18.06 -12.31 -15.54
N LYS A 6 -17.80 -12.59 -16.83
CA LYS A 6 -16.79 -11.87 -17.62
C LYS A 6 -17.20 -10.39 -17.80
N LYS A 7 -18.46 -10.11 -18.11
CA LYS A 7 -19.01 -8.75 -18.25
C LYS A 7 -18.94 -7.96 -16.93
N GLU A 8 -19.30 -8.58 -15.82
CA GLU A 8 -19.20 -8.04 -14.46
C GLU A 8 -17.74 -7.73 -14.10
N LEU A 9 -16.81 -8.67 -14.30
CA LEU A 9 -15.37 -8.46 -14.09
C LEU A 9 -14.80 -7.34 -14.96
N THR A 10 -15.27 -7.23 -16.20
CA THR A 10 -14.85 -6.14 -17.10
C THR A 10 -15.41 -4.80 -16.61
N SER A 11 -16.66 -4.77 -16.14
CA SER A 11 -17.29 -3.56 -15.58
C SER A 11 -16.63 -3.12 -14.27
N LEU A 12 -16.25 -4.07 -13.40
CA LEU A 12 -15.48 -3.81 -12.18
C LEU A 12 -14.08 -3.31 -12.49
N GLY A 13 -13.44 -3.86 -13.53
CA GLY A 13 -12.15 -3.37 -14.03
C GLY A 13 -12.25 -1.93 -14.56
N VAL A 14 -13.30 -1.61 -15.32
CA VAL A 14 -13.57 -0.23 -15.78
C VAL A 14 -13.87 0.69 -14.59
N LEU A 15 -14.66 0.24 -13.61
CA LEU A 15 -14.96 1.01 -12.41
C LEU A 15 -13.69 1.29 -11.60
N LEU A 16 -12.80 0.30 -11.47
CA LEU A 16 -11.49 0.44 -10.85
C LEU A 16 -10.63 1.48 -11.60
N ILE A 17 -10.61 1.46 -12.93
CA ILE A 17 -9.90 2.47 -13.73
C ILE A 17 -10.46 3.87 -13.47
N PHE A 18 -11.79 4.03 -13.41
CA PHE A 18 -12.42 5.33 -13.12
C PHE A 18 -12.18 5.81 -11.69
N VAL A 19 -12.25 4.92 -10.70
CA VAL A 19 -11.94 5.25 -9.30
C VAL A 19 -10.46 5.59 -9.15
N SER A 20 -9.56 4.84 -9.80
CA SER A 20 -8.13 5.16 -9.84
C SER A 20 -7.87 6.50 -10.53
N ALA A 21 -8.55 6.81 -11.64
CA ALA A 21 -8.45 8.09 -12.34
C ALA A 21 -9.00 9.26 -11.50
N ALA A 22 -10.10 9.05 -10.78
CA ALA A 22 -10.66 10.04 -9.87
C ALA A 22 -9.73 10.31 -8.68
N LEU A 23 -9.15 9.26 -8.08
CA LEU A 23 -8.14 9.39 -7.04
C LEU A 23 -6.88 10.10 -7.55
N LEU A 24 -6.44 9.78 -8.77
CA LEU A 24 -5.39 10.49 -9.51
C LEU A 24 -5.70 11.97 -9.66
N THR A 25 -6.94 12.31 -10.00
CA THR A 25 -7.39 13.68 -10.19
C THR A 25 -7.45 14.43 -8.86
N VAL A 26 -7.90 13.78 -7.79
CA VAL A 26 -7.92 14.34 -6.42
C VAL A 26 -6.49 14.52 -5.89
N ALA A 27 -5.60 13.55 -6.10
CA ALA A 27 -4.19 13.65 -5.74
C ALA A 27 -3.49 14.76 -6.53
N ALA A 28 -3.74 14.84 -7.84
CA ALA A 28 -3.24 15.91 -8.69
C ALA A 28 -3.81 17.28 -8.30
N MET A 29 -5.11 17.39 -7.99
CA MET A 29 -5.73 18.64 -7.51
C MET A 29 -5.17 19.05 -6.15
N TYR A 30 -5.02 18.11 -5.22
CA TYR A 30 -4.42 18.38 -3.91
C TYR A 30 -2.96 18.82 -4.06
N LEU A 31 -2.19 18.17 -4.94
CA LEU A 31 -0.83 18.57 -5.30
C LEU A 31 -0.75 19.92 -6.00
N VAL A 32 -1.72 20.30 -6.82
CA VAL A 32 -1.81 21.62 -7.43
C VAL A 32 -2.16 22.69 -6.38
N ILE A 33 -3.05 22.38 -5.45
CA ILE A 33 -3.49 23.28 -4.36
C ILE A 33 -2.35 23.48 -3.33
N THR A 34 -1.67 22.39 -2.94
CA THR A 34 -0.53 22.42 -2.01
C THR A 34 0.81 22.73 -2.69
N GLY A 35 0.85 22.69 -4.03
CA GLY A 35 2.03 22.88 -4.87
C GLY A 35 2.74 24.21 -4.67
N ARG A 36 1.97 25.24 -4.29
CA ARG A 36 2.51 26.57 -3.96
C ARG A 36 3.23 26.64 -2.61
N ASP A 37 2.94 25.74 -1.66
CA ASP A 37 3.69 25.61 -0.39
C ASP A 37 4.77 24.53 -0.46
N LEU A 38 4.68 23.61 -1.43
CA LEU A 38 5.64 22.53 -1.70
C LEU A 38 7.01 23.02 -2.22
N GLU A 39 7.12 24.25 -2.75
CA GLU A 39 8.40 24.88 -3.08
C GLU A 39 9.27 25.16 -1.84
N ARG A 40 8.70 25.12 -0.62
CA ARG A 40 9.41 25.54 0.61
C ARG A 40 10.12 24.43 1.36
N THR A 41 9.63 23.17 1.38
CA THR A 41 10.38 22.05 2.02
C THR A 41 10.13 20.68 1.35
N PRO A 42 11.17 19.99 0.86
CA PRO A 42 11.08 18.63 0.30
C PRO A 42 10.51 17.57 1.27
N MET A 43 10.61 17.82 2.58
CA MET A 43 10.15 16.89 3.63
C MET A 43 8.62 16.80 3.73
N ALA A 44 7.88 17.90 3.46
CA ALA A 44 6.42 17.89 3.49
C ALA A 44 5.80 17.01 2.39
N VAL A 45 6.50 16.87 1.26
CA VAL A 45 6.15 15.93 0.19
C VAL A 45 6.14 14.51 0.74
N MET A 46 7.17 14.14 1.51
CA MET A 46 7.33 12.79 2.06
C MET A 46 6.16 12.42 2.96
N ASP A 47 5.78 13.32 3.87
CA ASP A 47 4.67 13.10 4.80
C ASP A 47 3.37 12.78 4.06
N TYR A 48 3.07 13.57 3.02
CA TYR A 48 1.91 13.39 2.17
C TYR A 48 1.91 12.03 1.44
N LEU A 49 3.06 11.64 0.87
CA LEU A 49 3.22 10.37 0.15
C LEU A 49 2.93 9.16 1.05
N PHE A 50 3.43 9.18 2.27
CA PHE A 50 3.18 8.09 3.23
C PHE A 50 1.73 8.03 3.68
N ILE A 51 1.04 9.17 3.81
CA ILE A 51 -0.39 9.19 4.13
C ILE A 51 -1.20 8.57 2.99
N LEU A 52 -0.95 8.98 1.74
CA LEU A 52 -1.68 8.45 0.59
C LEU A 52 -1.39 6.96 0.35
N GLU A 53 -0.12 6.58 0.30
CA GLU A 53 0.27 5.18 0.10
C GLU A 53 -0.21 4.30 1.27
N GLY A 54 -0.14 4.81 2.50
CA GLY A 54 -0.68 4.14 3.67
C GLY A 54 -2.19 3.91 3.56
N MET A 55 -2.97 4.91 3.14
CA MET A 55 -4.41 4.75 2.92
C MET A 55 -4.73 3.71 1.84
N VAL A 56 -4.00 3.71 0.73
CA VAL A 56 -4.29 2.86 -0.43
C VAL A 56 -3.81 1.43 -0.23
N ILE A 57 -2.56 1.23 0.20
CA ILE A 57 -1.95 -0.09 0.35
C ILE A 57 -2.41 -0.77 1.62
N PHE A 58 -2.63 -0.02 2.68
CA PHE A 58 -3.01 -0.58 3.97
C PHE A 58 -4.51 -0.40 4.26
N GLY A 59 -5.03 0.81 4.11
CA GLY A 59 -6.41 1.14 4.48
C GLY A 59 -7.47 0.38 3.68
N LEU A 60 -7.38 0.40 2.34
CA LEU A 60 -8.37 -0.25 1.47
C LEU A 60 -8.48 -1.77 1.70
N PRO A 61 -7.38 -2.55 1.75
CA PRO A 61 -7.48 -3.99 1.95
C PRO A 61 -8.02 -4.37 3.32
N MET A 62 -7.68 -3.61 4.36
CA MET A 62 -8.23 -3.83 5.70
C MET A 62 -9.73 -3.51 5.77
N GLY A 63 -10.19 -2.48 5.06
CA GLY A 63 -11.61 -2.21 4.87
C GLY A 63 -12.34 -3.38 4.18
N ASN A 64 -11.71 -3.98 3.17
CA ASN A 64 -12.24 -5.15 2.47
C ASN A 64 -12.32 -6.38 3.38
N GLU A 65 -11.32 -6.64 4.23
CA GLU A 65 -11.41 -7.76 5.18
C GLU A 65 -12.52 -7.58 6.21
N LYS A 66 -12.73 -6.34 6.69
CA LYS A 66 -13.86 -6.01 7.56
C LYS A 66 -15.20 -6.30 6.88
N TYR A 67 -15.32 -5.93 5.61
CA TYR A 67 -16.52 -6.18 4.81
C TYR A 67 -16.73 -7.69 4.58
N ASP A 68 -15.68 -8.42 4.23
CA ASP A 68 -15.76 -9.86 3.99
C ASP A 68 -16.15 -10.62 5.27
N GLU A 69 -15.60 -10.25 6.42
CA GLU A 69 -16.00 -10.87 7.68
C GLU A 69 -17.47 -10.61 8.01
N LYS A 70 -17.92 -9.35 7.86
CA LYS A 70 -19.32 -8.97 8.07
C LYS A 70 -20.29 -9.78 7.21
N ASN A 71 -19.89 -10.12 5.98
CA ASN A 71 -20.73 -10.83 5.01
C ASN A 71 -20.45 -12.35 4.94
N LYS A 72 -19.74 -12.93 5.93
CA LYS A 72 -19.34 -14.35 5.92
C LYS A 72 -18.54 -14.75 4.67
N GLY A 73 -17.86 -13.79 4.05
CA GLY A 73 -17.05 -13.96 2.85
C GLY A 73 -16.01 -15.07 3.00
N TYR A 74 -15.41 -15.24 4.18
CA TYR A 74 -14.46 -16.32 4.45
C TYR A 74 -15.06 -17.73 4.30
N HIS A 75 -16.30 -17.95 4.74
CA HIS A 75 -16.99 -19.22 4.53
C HIS A 75 -17.31 -19.42 3.04
N LEU A 76 -17.76 -18.37 2.36
CA LEU A 76 -18.01 -18.42 0.91
C LEU A 76 -16.73 -18.73 0.12
N TYR A 77 -15.60 -18.15 0.51
CA TYR A 77 -14.29 -18.46 -0.09
C TYR A 77 -13.89 -19.93 0.13
N GLY A 78 -14.25 -20.53 1.27
CA GLY A 78 -14.05 -21.95 1.53
C GLY A 78 -14.88 -22.88 0.63
N MET A 79 -16.02 -22.40 0.12
CA MET A 79 -16.93 -23.15 -0.75
C MET A 79 -16.63 -23.00 -2.24
N LEU A 80 -15.80 -22.03 -2.63
CA LEU A 80 -15.45 -21.83 -4.04
C LEU A 80 -14.65 -23.03 -4.59
N PRO A 81 -14.90 -23.48 -5.84
CA PRO A 81 -14.16 -24.58 -6.48
C PRO A 81 -12.78 -24.13 -6.97
N VAL A 82 -12.03 -23.41 -6.14
CA VAL A 82 -10.70 -22.89 -6.43
C VAL A 82 -9.74 -23.24 -5.31
N LYS A 83 -8.47 -23.48 -5.66
CA LYS A 83 -7.43 -23.78 -4.66
C LYS A 83 -7.30 -22.59 -3.68
N LYS A 84 -7.32 -22.87 -2.37
CA LYS A 84 -7.10 -21.90 -1.28
C LYS A 84 -5.92 -20.94 -1.53
N ALA A 85 -4.82 -21.44 -2.12
CA ALA A 85 -3.68 -20.61 -2.49
C ALA A 85 -4.00 -19.50 -3.52
N LYS A 86 -4.93 -19.75 -4.47
CA LYS A 86 -5.37 -18.75 -5.44
C LYS A 86 -6.19 -17.63 -4.79
N ILE A 87 -6.97 -17.94 -3.75
CA ILE A 87 -7.73 -16.95 -2.98
C ILE A 87 -6.76 -16.02 -2.24
N VAL A 88 -5.81 -16.59 -1.49
CA VAL A 88 -4.79 -15.80 -0.79
C VAL A 88 -3.94 -15.00 -1.78
N LYS A 89 -3.59 -15.56 -2.93
CA LYS A 89 -2.89 -14.83 -4.00
C LYS A 89 -3.71 -13.66 -4.51
N ALA A 90 -5.00 -13.85 -4.79
CA ALA A 90 -5.88 -12.78 -5.24
C ALA A 90 -5.99 -11.66 -4.19
N LYS A 91 -6.09 -12.01 -2.91
CA LYS A 91 -6.05 -11.06 -1.79
C LYS A 91 -4.75 -10.28 -1.76
N PHE A 92 -3.61 -10.95 -1.97
CA PHE A 92 -2.31 -10.27 -2.02
C PHE A 92 -2.15 -9.33 -3.24
N LEU A 93 -2.63 -9.74 -4.40
CA LEU A 93 -2.58 -8.92 -5.61
C LEU A 93 -3.55 -7.73 -5.55
N ALA A 94 -4.70 -7.91 -4.89
CA ALA A 94 -5.73 -6.87 -4.76
C ALA A 94 -5.23 -5.62 -4.02
N PHE A 95 -4.11 -5.70 -3.30
CA PHE A 95 -3.48 -4.54 -2.67
C PHE A 95 -2.21 -4.08 -3.38
N LEU A 96 -1.41 -5.01 -3.91
CA LEU A 96 -0.17 -4.66 -4.60
C LEU A 96 -0.47 -3.85 -5.86
N ILE A 97 -1.49 -4.24 -6.62
CA ILE A 97 -1.79 -3.61 -7.91
C ILE A 97 -2.28 -2.16 -7.70
N PRO A 98 -3.28 -1.86 -6.85
CA PRO A 98 -3.67 -0.48 -6.60
C PRO A 98 -2.55 0.38 -6.02
N GLY A 99 -1.71 -0.19 -5.12
CA GLY A 99 -0.54 0.49 -4.59
C GLY A 99 0.47 0.88 -5.67
N ILE A 100 0.81 -0.03 -6.59
CA ILE A 100 1.72 0.25 -7.70
C ILE A 100 1.12 1.31 -8.64
N VAL A 101 -0.18 1.23 -8.93
CA VAL A 101 -0.88 2.21 -9.77
C VAL A 101 -0.86 3.59 -9.11
N MET A 102 -1.11 3.66 -7.81
CA MET A 102 -1.06 4.91 -7.04
C MET A 102 0.35 5.49 -6.98
N ALA A 103 1.35 4.66 -6.70
CA ALA A 103 2.75 5.05 -6.69
C ALA A 103 3.18 5.68 -8.03
N PHE A 104 2.86 5.01 -9.13
CA PHE A 104 3.14 5.51 -10.46
C PHE A 104 2.38 6.80 -10.77
N ALA A 105 1.09 6.86 -10.41
CA ALA A 105 0.23 8.02 -10.56
C ALA A 105 0.78 9.26 -9.86
N ILE A 106 1.18 9.12 -8.60
CA ILE A 106 1.72 10.18 -7.77
C ILE A 106 3.05 10.67 -8.33
N TRP A 107 3.94 9.75 -8.70
CA TRP A 107 5.21 10.11 -9.33
C TRP A 107 5.00 10.88 -10.64
N LEU A 108 4.08 10.41 -11.50
CA LEU A 108 3.74 11.07 -12.75
C LEU A 108 3.12 12.46 -12.54
N ALA A 109 2.23 12.60 -11.54
CA ALA A 109 1.64 13.88 -11.18
C ALA A 109 2.69 14.90 -10.74
N HIS A 110 3.67 14.49 -9.92
CA HIS A 110 4.78 15.36 -9.52
C HIS A 110 5.69 15.70 -10.71
N PHE A 111 5.98 14.74 -11.57
CA PHE A 111 6.79 14.97 -12.78
C PHE A 111 6.16 16.03 -13.69
N ILE A 112 4.84 15.97 -13.91
CA ILE A 112 4.10 16.89 -14.78
C ILE A 112 3.88 18.26 -14.11
N VAL A 113 3.40 18.29 -12.86
CA VAL A 113 2.93 19.53 -12.19
C VAL A 113 4.09 20.38 -11.69
N LEU A 114 5.12 19.77 -11.11
CA LEU A 114 6.28 20.49 -10.56
C LEU A 114 7.41 20.64 -11.59
N LYS A 115 7.13 20.42 -12.89
CA LYS A 115 8.11 20.46 -13.98
C LYS A 115 9.37 19.63 -13.72
N GLY A 116 9.24 18.52 -13.01
CA GLY A 116 10.37 17.65 -12.68
C GLY A 116 11.36 18.26 -11.68
N ILE A 117 10.92 19.09 -10.74
CA ILE A 117 11.72 19.44 -9.57
C ILE A 117 11.61 18.29 -8.55
N TYR A 118 12.75 17.75 -8.11
CA TYR A 118 12.89 16.61 -7.17
C TYR A 118 12.27 15.23 -7.57
N PRO A 119 12.20 14.83 -8.86
CA PRO A 119 11.49 13.62 -9.29
C PRO A 119 12.12 12.35 -8.74
N GLU A 120 13.44 12.35 -8.55
CA GLU A 120 14.19 11.23 -7.95
C GLU A 120 13.87 11.06 -6.47
N ILE A 121 13.77 12.17 -5.72
CA ILE A 121 13.40 12.16 -4.30
C ILE A 121 11.98 11.64 -4.14
N VAL A 122 11.03 12.15 -4.96
CA VAL A 122 9.64 11.70 -4.95
C VAL A 122 9.54 10.21 -5.27
N LEU A 123 10.28 9.74 -6.29
CA LEU A 123 10.29 8.33 -6.65
C LEU A 123 10.83 7.47 -5.50
N GLY A 124 11.96 7.85 -4.90
CA GLY A 124 12.52 7.16 -3.75
C GLY A 124 11.56 7.13 -2.55
N ALA A 125 10.89 8.25 -2.28
CA ALA A 125 9.90 8.36 -1.22
C ALA A 125 8.71 7.42 -1.40
N VAL A 126 8.12 7.42 -2.59
CA VAL A 126 7.03 6.53 -2.97
C VAL A 126 7.46 5.07 -2.84
N CYS A 127 8.66 4.72 -3.30
CA CYS A 127 9.21 3.37 -3.16
C CYS A 127 9.29 2.93 -1.69
N VAL A 128 9.79 3.79 -0.79
CA VAL A 128 9.89 3.46 0.64
C VAL A 128 8.51 3.36 1.28
N ALA A 129 7.61 4.30 0.98
CA ALA A 129 6.23 4.30 1.49
C ALA A 129 5.46 3.05 1.06
N PHE A 130 5.58 2.67 -0.22
CA PHE A 130 5.01 1.44 -0.76
C PHE A 130 5.57 0.22 -0.03
N SER A 131 6.89 0.13 0.08
CA SER A 131 7.59 -1.02 0.67
C SER A 131 7.18 -1.25 2.13
N PHE A 132 7.18 -0.17 2.92
CA PHE A 132 6.84 -0.24 4.34
C PHE A 132 5.38 -0.66 4.53
N SER A 133 4.45 0.00 3.83
CA SER A 133 3.02 -0.27 3.93
C SER A 133 2.68 -1.69 3.49
N ALA A 134 3.23 -2.13 2.36
CA ALA A 134 3.00 -3.46 1.83
C ALA A 134 3.55 -4.52 2.78
N PHE A 135 4.77 -4.35 3.31
CA PHE A 135 5.37 -5.28 4.26
C PHE A 135 4.55 -5.42 5.54
N MET A 136 4.16 -4.30 6.17
CA MET A 136 3.35 -4.31 7.39
C MET A 136 2.01 -5.00 7.17
N MET A 137 1.39 -4.77 6.02
CA MET A 137 0.15 -5.45 5.69
C MET A 137 0.34 -6.95 5.46
N GLY A 138 1.41 -7.36 4.76
CA GLY A 138 1.75 -8.76 4.57
C GLY A 138 1.91 -9.52 5.89
N ILE A 139 2.49 -8.87 6.90
CA ILE A 139 2.58 -9.42 8.27
C ILE A 139 1.18 -9.63 8.85
N LEU A 140 0.34 -8.58 8.83
CA LEU A 140 -1.01 -8.67 9.38
C LEU A 140 -1.85 -9.74 8.71
N TYR A 141 -1.74 -9.92 7.40
CA TYR A 141 -2.48 -10.95 6.68
C TYR A 141 -2.16 -12.36 7.16
N VAL A 142 -0.91 -12.65 7.54
CA VAL A 142 -0.59 -13.95 8.16
C VAL A 142 -1.44 -14.20 9.41
N PHE A 143 -1.67 -13.15 10.20
CA PHE A 143 -2.47 -13.23 11.42
C PHE A 143 -3.97 -13.16 11.15
N ILE A 144 -4.44 -12.33 10.22
CA ILE A 144 -5.86 -12.25 9.84
C ILE A 144 -6.35 -13.59 9.29
N PHE A 145 -5.57 -14.23 8.40
CA PHE A 145 -5.91 -15.57 7.91
C PHE A 145 -5.86 -16.65 9.00
N LYS A 146 -5.16 -16.40 10.11
CA LYS A 146 -5.15 -17.30 11.28
C LYS A 146 -6.34 -17.01 12.21
N LEU A 147 -6.54 -15.75 12.61
CA LEU A 147 -7.35 -15.33 13.76
C LEU A 147 -8.64 -14.59 13.40
N GLU A 148 -8.88 -14.28 12.12
CA GLU A 148 -9.97 -13.43 11.63
C GLU A 148 -9.69 -11.95 11.84
N TYR A 149 -10.39 -11.12 11.07
CA TYR A 149 -10.16 -9.69 11.10
C TYR A 149 -10.69 -9.05 12.40
N SER A 150 -11.80 -9.53 12.95
CA SER A 150 -12.41 -9.03 14.19
C SER A 150 -11.46 -9.10 15.37
N LYS A 151 -10.73 -10.22 15.52
CA LYS A 151 -9.70 -10.39 16.57
C LYS A 151 -8.43 -9.60 16.30
N MET A 152 -8.19 -9.25 15.04
CA MET A 152 -7.06 -8.47 14.58
C MET A 152 -7.36 -6.97 14.47
N LEU A 153 -8.56 -6.51 14.83
CA LEU A 153 -8.99 -5.13 14.65
C LEU A 153 -8.06 -4.13 15.35
N ILE A 154 -7.79 -4.33 16.65
CA ILE A 154 -6.93 -3.43 17.43
C ILE A 154 -5.49 -3.44 16.87
N PRO A 155 -4.83 -4.60 16.67
CA PRO A 155 -3.52 -4.63 16.02
C PRO A 155 -3.49 -3.97 14.63
N THR A 156 -4.56 -4.12 13.86
CA THR A 156 -4.69 -3.51 12.52
C THR A 156 -4.76 -2.00 12.62
N MET A 157 -5.55 -1.46 13.56
CA MET A 157 -5.62 -0.01 13.80
C MET A 157 -4.30 0.56 14.29
N LEU A 158 -3.61 -0.12 15.21
CA LEU A 158 -2.29 0.30 15.70
C LEU A 158 -1.25 0.29 14.58
N THR A 159 -1.27 -0.73 13.73
CA THR A 159 -0.38 -0.82 12.58
C THR A 159 -0.69 0.26 11.55
N TYR A 160 -1.97 0.59 11.34
CA TYR A 160 -2.37 1.68 10.46
C TYR A 160 -1.84 3.03 10.96
N MET A 161 -1.97 3.31 12.26
CA MET A 161 -1.40 4.51 12.88
C MET A 161 0.13 4.54 12.74
N LEU A 162 0.81 3.41 12.87
CA LEU A 162 2.25 3.30 12.66
C LEU A 162 2.65 3.63 11.22
N VAL A 163 1.88 3.16 10.24
CA VAL A 163 2.10 3.42 8.80
C VAL A 163 1.93 4.92 8.50
N LEU A 164 0.84 5.52 8.97
CA LEU A 164 0.58 6.95 8.73
C LEU A 164 1.58 7.87 9.46
N SER A 165 2.07 7.47 10.63
CA SER A 165 3.04 8.25 11.40
C SER A 165 4.50 7.97 11.02
N PHE A 166 4.77 7.06 10.08
CA PHE A 166 6.12 6.69 9.64
C PHE A 166 7.03 7.89 9.37
N PRO A 167 6.60 8.92 8.64
CA PRO A 167 7.48 10.05 8.32
C PRO A 167 7.98 10.79 9.57
N ILE A 168 7.10 10.93 10.57
CA ILE A 168 7.38 11.65 11.82
C ILE A 168 8.42 10.89 12.64
N TRP A 169 8.14 9.62 12.96
CA TRP A 169 9.03 8.87 13.84
C TRP A 169 10.31 8.42 13.13
N SER A 170 10.27 8.12 11.83
CA SER A 170 11.48 7.77 11.08
C SER A 170 12.44 8.94 11.00
N THR A 171 11.95 10.17 10.77
CA THR A 171 12.79 11.38 10.78
C THR A 171 13.39 11.61 12.16
N ILE A 172 12.63 11.42 13.24
CA ILE A 172 13.14 11.53 14.61
C ILE A 172 14.28 10.53 14.84
N ILE A 173 14.08 9.26 14.46
CA ILE A 173 15.09 8.21 14.62
C ILE A 173 16.34 8.54 13.79
N LEU A 174 16.18 8.83 12.50
CA LEU A 174 17.29 9.07 11.59
C LEU A 174 18.11 10.30 11.99
N ARG A 175 17.46 11.38 12.42
CA ARG A 175 18.16 12.61 12.83
C ARG A 175 18.71 12.55 14.25
N ARG A 176 17.93 12.08 15.24
CA ARG A 176 18.33 12.13 16.65
C ARG A 176 19.14 10.92 17.10
N VAL A 177 18.87 9.73 16.57
CA VAL A 177 19.54 8.50 16.99
C VAL A 177 20.77 8.24 16.11
N PHE A 178 20.62 8.39 14.79
CA PHE A 178 21.69 8.10 13.84
C PHE A 178 22.45 9.35 13.36
N GLY A 179 22.06 10.55 13.77
CA GLY A 179 22.76 11.79 13.42
C GLY A 179 22.75 12.13 11.91
N ILE A 180 21.81 11.59 11.15
CA ILE A 180 21.75 11.78 9.69
C ILE A 180 21.29 13.21 9.39
N SER A 181 22.09 13.95 8.64
CA SER A 181 21.78 15.31 8.19
C SER A 181 20.69 15.34 7.11
N GLU A 182 20.11 16.51 6.85
CA GLU A 182 19.11 16.66 5.79
C GLU A 182 19.66 16.28 4.40
N ASN A 183 20.91 16.66 4.11
CA ASN A 183 21.59 16.27 2.88
C ASN A 183 21.79 14.75 2.79
N GLY A 184 22.04 14.08 3.93
CA GLY A 184 22.12 12.63 4.00
C GLY A 184 20.78 11.94 3.71
N LEU A 185 19.67 12.53 4.18
CA LEU A 185 18.32 12.04 3.86
C LEU A 185 17.99 12.22 2.38
N ILE A 186 18.30 13.39 1.81
CA ILE A 186 18.13 13.63 0.37
C ILE A 186 18.93 12.60 -0.44
N GLY A 187 20.20 12.39 -0.09
CA GLY A 187 21.06 11.39 -0.73
C GLY A 187 20.53 9.97 -0.62
N PHE A 188 19.88 9.61 0.49
CA PHE A 188 19.22 8.31 0.63
C PHE A 188 18.09 8.13 -0.39
N TYR A 189 17.21 9.12 -0.55
CA TYR A 189 16.06 9.01 -1.45
C TYR A 189 16.42 9.08 -2.94
N THR A 190 17.51 9.75 -3.31
CA THR A 190 17.99 9.77 -4.70
C THR A 190 18.91 8.59 -5.04
N SER A 191 19.35 7.82 -4.04
CA SER A 191 20.21 6.65 -4.26
C SER A 191 19.45 5.43 -4.81
N PRO A 192 20.15 4.33 -5.16
CA PRO A 192 19.52 3.05 -5.47
C PRO A 192 18.85 2.36 -4.27
N VAL A 193 19.05 2.85 -3.04
CA VAL A 193 18.62 2.18 -1.80
C VAL A 193 17.09 2.00 -1.73
N PRO A 194 16.23 3.00 -2.02
CA PRO A 194 14.78 2.82 -2.06
C PRO A 194 14.31 1.66 -2.96
N PHE A 195 14.96 1.47 -4.11
CA PHE A 195 14.63 0.37 -5.03
C PHE A 195 15.06 -0.99 -4.46
N ALA A 196 16.22 -1.05 -3.80
CA ALA A 196 16.65 -2.24 -3.08
C ALA A 196 15.66 -2.59 -1.96
N VAL A 197 15.15 -1.59 -1.23
CA VAL A 197 14.11 -1.77 -0.21
C VAL A 197 12.82 -2.34 -0.80
N VAL A 198 12.38 -1.85 -1.97
CA VAL A 198 11.24 -2.43 -2.70
C VAL A 198 11.49 -3.90 -3.02
N LEU A 199 12.64 -4.22 -3.61
CA LEU A 199 12.98 -5.60 -3.99
C LEU A 199 12.96 -6.54 -2.76
N ILE A 200 13.61 -6.12 -1.67
CA ILE A 200 13.63 -6.88 -0.41
C ILE A 200 12.22 -7.05 0.14
N SER A 201 11.40 -5.99 0.15
CA SER A 201 10.02 -6.04 0.64
C SER A 201 9.16 -7.02 -0.17
N LEU A 202 9.32 -7.07 -1.49
CA LEU A 202 8.62 -8.01 -2.37
C LEU A 202 9.03 -9.46 -2.11
N ILE A 203 10.33 -9.70 -1.87
CA ILE A 203 10.83 -11.02 -1.47
C ILE A 203 10.22 -11.44 -0.13
N CYS A 204 10.23 -10.56 0.87
CA CYS A 204 9.60 -10.81 2.16
C CYS A 204 8.09 -11.08 2.02
N LEU A 205 7.40 -10.30 1.19
CA LEU A 205 5.98 -10.47 0.91
C LEU A 205 5.67 -11.82 0.27
N TYR A 206 6.54 -12.31 -0.61
CA TYR A 206 6.40 -13.65 -1.16
C TYR A 206 6.50 -14.75 -0.09
N PHE A 207 7.42 -14.61 0.87
CA PHE A 207 7.50 -15.54 2.01
C PHE A 207 6.28 -15.43 2.94
N LEU A 208 5.80 -14.22 3.19
CA LEU A 208 4.58 -13.97 3.98
C LEU A 208 3.34 -14.55 3.30
N TYR A 209 3.23 -14.42 1.98
CA TYR A 209 2.20 -15.09 1.17
C TYR A 209 2.24 -16.61 1.37
N LYS A 210 3.41 -17.26 1.26
CA LYS A 210 3.52 -18.71 1.51
C LYS A 210 3.05 -19.08 2.92
N LYS A 211 3.39 -18.27 3.92
CA LYS A 211 2.97 -18.47 5.31
C LYS A 211 1.46 -18.28 5.48
N ALA A 212 0.87 -17.27 4.84
CA ALA A 212 -0.57 -17.02 4.83
C ALA A 212 -1.35 -18.18 4.21
N VAL A 213 -0.88 -18.73 3.08
CA VAL A 213 -1.49 -19.92 2.45
C VAL A 213 -1.53 -21.10 3.43
N ARG A 214 -0.42 -21.37 4.13
CA ARG A 214 -0.38 -22.44 5.15
C ARG A 214 -1.37 -22.21 6.28
N LYS A 215 -1.51 -20.97 6.76
CA LYS A 215 -2.47 -20.63 7.82
C LYS A 215 -3.92 -20.74 7.37
N PHE A 216 -4.22 -20.33 6.15
CA PHE A 216 -5.56 -20.44 5.59
C PHE A 216 -5.97 -21.91 5.30
N LEU A 217 -5.00 -22.79 5.01
CA LEU A 217 -5.26 -24.23 4.87
C LEU A 217 -5.70 -24.88 6.19
N GLN A 218 -5.13 -24.45 7.31
CA GLN A 218 -5.42 -24.97 8.66
C GLN A 218 -6.79 -24.57 9.20
N ARG A 219 -7.56 -23.75 8.48
CA ARG A 219 -8.94 -23.44 8.84
C ARG A 219 -9.89 -24.53 8.41
N GLU A 220 -10.60 -25.07 9.40
CA GLU A 220 -11.86 -25.78 9.24
C GLU A 220 -12.94 -24.72 8.92
N PHE A 221 -13.69 -24.95 7.84
CA PHE A 221 -14.73 -24.06 7.35
C PHE A 221 -16.10 -24.73 7.47
#